data_AF-A0A8D9FVS8-F1
#
_entry.id   AF-A0A8D9FVS8-F1
#
_cell.length_a   1.000
_cell.length_b   1.000
_cell.length_c   1.000
_cell.angle_alpha   90.00
_cell.angle_beta   90.00
_cell.angle_gamma   90.00
#
_symmetry.space_group_name_H-M   'P 1'
#
loop_
_entity.id
_entity.type
_entity.pdbx_description
1 polymer ?
#
loop_
_entity_poly.entity_id
_entity_poly.type
_entity_poly.pdbx_seq_one_letter_code
_entity_poly.pdbx_strand_id
1 'polypeptide(L)' 'MKPHGKSPITSDYDEKVMFFRDVSPGPHETQLRFRLIHLWEAWNPVKKMLIGLEMLLIDEQANGDGNGTMHINILDS' A
#
# COMPACT_ATOMS: atom_id res chain seq x y z
N MET A 1 42.68 -22.54 0.30
CA MET A 1 41.48 -21.91 0.89
C MET A 1 40.70 -21.25 -0.25
N LYS A 2 39.45 -21.68 -0.48
CA LYS A 2 38.56 -21.15 -1.53
C LYS A 2 37.53 -20.25 -0.85
N PRO A 3 37.38 -18.98 -1.26
CA PRO A 3 36.44 -18.11 -0.58
C PRO A 3 35.10 -18.10 -1.33
N HIS A 4 34.05 -18.26 -0.52
CA HIS A 4 32.69 -17.75 -0.70
C HIS A 4 31.70 -18.57 -1.52
N GLY A 5 30.81 -19.21 -0.74
CA GLY A 5 29.50 -19.60 -1.19
C GLY A 5 28.68 -18.39 -1.62
N LYS A 6 27.91 -18.62 -2.67
CA LYS A 6 26.69 -17.86 -2.92
C LYS A 6 25.63 -18.93 -3.11
N SER A 7 24.90 -19.21 -2.04
CA SER A 7 23.57 -19.78 -2.16
C SER A 7 22.75 -18.71 -2.89
N PRO A 8 22.16 -19.00 -4.06
CA PRO A 8 21.07 -18.18 -4.53
C PRO A 8 19.93 -18.44 -3.54
N ILE A 9 19.78 -17.58 -2.54
CA ILE A 9 18.44 -17.36 -1.99
C ILE A 9 17.74 -16.58 -3.09
N THR A 10 17.26 -17.30 -4.11
CA THR A 10 16.19 -16.81 -4.97
C THR A 10 14.95 -16.93 -4.12
N SER A 11 14.77 -15.94 -3.26
CA SER A 11 13.50 -15.77 -2.61
C SER A 11 12.50 -15.46 -3.72
N ASP A 12 11.38 -16.18 -3.79
CA ASP A 12 10.25 -16.09 -4.73
C ASP A 12 9.57 -14.69 -4.84
N TYR A 13 10.28 -13.61 -4.51
CA TYR A 13 9.84 -12.22 -4.50
C TYR A 13 9.87 -11.59 -5.90
N ASP A 14 9.58 -12.38 -6.94
CA ASP A 14 9.27 -11.85 -8.27
C ASP A 14 7.76 -11.63 -8.44
N GLU A 15 7.01 -11.58 -7.34
CA GLU A 15 5.69 -10.96 -7.32
C GLU A 15 5.86 -9.50 -7.73
N LYS A 16 5.44 -9.20 -8.97
CA LYS A 16 5.52 -7.89 -9.59
C LYS A 16 4.82 -6.86 -8.70
N VAL A 17 5.61 -6.09 -7.96
CA VAL A 17 5.13 -4.93 -7.20
C VAL A 17 4.55 -3.92 -8.20
N MET A 18 3.30 -3.53 -7.98
CA MET A 18 2.61 -2.56 -8.82
C MET A 18 2.62 -1.17 -8.20
N PHE A 19 2.47 -0.16 -9.06
CA PHE A 19 2.23 1.22 -8.65
C PHE A 19 0.73 1.51 -8.68
N PHE A 20 0.31 2.59 -8.03
CA PHE A 20 -1.10 2.96 -7.94
C PHE A 20 -1.75 3.18 -9.31
N ARG A 21 -1.02 3.75 -10.27
CA ARG A 21 -1.51 3.93 -11.64
C ARG A 21 -1.80 2.62 -12.38
N ASP A 22 -1.21 1.52 -11.93
CA ASP A 22 -1.35 0.20 -12.55
C ASP A 22 -2.50 -0.60 -11.91
N VAL A 23 -3.08 -0.10 -10.81
CA VAL A 23 -4.21 -0.72 -10.12
C VAL A 23 -5.51 -0.44 -10.87
N SER A 24 -6.25 -1.50 -11.21
CA SER A 24 -7.59 -1.39 -11.78
C SER A 24 -8.65 -1.96 -10.84
N PRO A 25 -9.93 -1.59 -10.98
CA PRO A 25 -11.01 -2.28 -10.29
C PRO A 25 -11.15 -3.73 -10.76
N GLY A 26 -11.47 -4.66 -9.84
CA GLY A 26 -11.83 -6.03 -10.18
C GLY A 26 -11.17 -7.09 -9.27
N PRO A 27 -11.56 -8.36 -9.41
CA PRO A 27 -11.03 -9.46 -8.61
C PRO A 27 -9.64 -9.86 -9.12
N HIS A 28 -8.61 -9.18 -8.63
CA HIS A 28 -7.24 -9.63 -8.73
C HIS A 28 -6.49 -9.19 -7.48
N GLU A 29 -5.52 -10.00 -7.08
CA GLU A 29 -4.63 -9.69 -5.98
C GLU A 29 -3.33 -9.11 -6.55
N THR A 30 -2.78 -8.10 -5.87
CA THR A 30 -1.51 -7.49 -6.23
C THR A 30 -0.79 -7.00 -4.99
N GLN A 31 0.54 -6.90 -5.07
CA GLN A 31 1.35 -6.29 -4.04
C GLN A 31 1.66 -4.83 -4.41
N LEU A 32 1.42 -3.93 -3.46
CA LEU A 32 1.77 -2.51 -3.56
C LEU A 32 2.83 -2.16 -2.52
N ARG A 33 3.78 -1.30 -2.89
CA ARG A 33 4.70 -0.66 -1.95
C ARG A 33 4.33 0.81 -1.82
N PHE A 34 4.04 1.24 -0.60
CA PHE A 34 3.60 2.60 -0.34
C PHE A 34 4.07 3.11 1.02
N ARG A 35 4.00 4.42 1.18
CA ARG A 35 4.15 5.12 2.46
C ARG A 35 2.79 5.72 2.81
N LEU A 36 2.31 5.42 4.01
CA LEU A 36 1.17 6.11 4.60
C LEU A 36 1.61 7.50 5.05
N ILE A 37 0.97 8.55 4.55
CA ILE A 37 1.30 9.94 4.90
C ILE A 37 0.21 10.66 5.68
N HIS A 38 -1.03 10.17 5.62
CA HIS A 38 -2.12 10.63 6.47
C HIS A 38 -3.03 9.48 6.84
N LEU A 39 -3.40 9.39 8.12
CA LEU A 39 -4.38 8.46 8.66
C LEU A 39 -5.32 9.22 9.57
N TRP A 40 -6.60 9.17 9.27
CA TRP A 40 -7.64 9.70 10.13
C TRP A 40 -8.65 8.63 10.50
N GLU A 41 -8.98 8.57 11.78
CA GLU A 41 -9.94 7.65 12.32
C GLU A 41 -11.20 8.40 12.73
N ALA A 42 -12.33 8.04 12.13
CA ALA A 42 -13.63 8.50 12.56
C ALA A 42 -14.13 7.57 13.67
N TRP A 43 -14.22 8.10 14.89
CA TRP A 43 -14.75 7.36 16.04
C TRP A 43 -16.11 7.89 16.46
N ASN A 44 -17.04 6.99 16.78
CA ASN A 44 -18.23 7.33 17.54
C ASN A 44 -17.82 7.56 19.01
N PRO A 45 -17.88 8.80 19.53
CA PRO A 45 -17.37 9.11 20.86
C PRO A 45 -18.24 8.55 21.99
N VAL A 46 -19.51 8.25 21.72
CA VAL A 46 -20.47 7.70 22.68
C VAL A 46 -20.34 6.18 22.76
N LYS A 47 -20.35 5.51 21.61
CA LYS A 47 -20.23 4.04 21.52
C LYS A 47 -18.78 3.54 21.62
N LYS A 48 -17.80 4.44 21.55
CA LYS A 48 -16.35 4.12 21.49
C LYS A 48 -16.02 3.12 20.37
N MET A 49 -16.67 3.31 19.21
CA MET A 49 -16.58 2.41 18.06
C MET A 49 -15.97 3.15 16.87
N LEU A 50 -15.04 2.52 16.16
CA LEU A 50 -14.50 3.03 14.90
C LEU A 50 -15.60 2.94 13.84
N ILE A 51 -15.92 4.06 13.21
CA ILE A 51 -16.97 4.16 12.17
C ILE A 51 -16.41 4.48 10.80
N GLY A 52 -15.11 4.80 10.71
CA GLY A 52 -14.46 4.99 9.43
C GLY A 52 -12.97 5.25 9.53
N LEU A 53 -12.30 5.06 8.40
CA LEU A 53 -10.90 5.34 8.19
C LEU A 53 -10.72 6.10 6.88
N GLU A 54 -9.95 7.17 6.94
CA GLU A 54 -9.44 7.89 5.77
C GLU A 54 -7.91 7.75 5.74
N MET A 55 -7.39 7.32 4.59
CA MET A 55 -5.96 7.10 4.38
C MET A 55 -5.47 7.80 3.13
N LEU A 56 -4.32 8.45 3.25
CA LEU A 56 -3.57 9.00 2.13
C LEU A 56 -2.25 8.23 1.98
N LEU A 57 -2.11 7.55 0.85
CA LEU A 57 -0.95 6.74 0.53
C LEU A 57 -0.17 7.39 -0.61
N ILE A 58 1.16 7.27 -0.56
CA ILE A 58 2.05 7.60 -1.68
C ILE A 58 2.90 6.40 -2.07
N ASP A 59 3.04 6.12 -3.36
CA ASP A 59 3.99 5.14 -3.88
C ASP A 59 5.31 5.79 -4.30
N GLU A 60 6.26 5.00 -4.82
CA GLU A 60 7.58 5.47 -5.22
C GLU A 60 7.57 6.38 -6.47
N GLN A 61 6.45 6.48 -7.19
CA GLN A 61 6.32 7.30 -8.40
C GLN A 61 5.74 8.70 -8.14
N ALA A 62 5.54 9.09 -6.87
CA ALA A 62 5.04 10.41 -6.51
C ALA A 62 6.05 11.53 -6.89
N ASN A 63 5.99 12.00 -8.15
CA ASN A 63 6.93 12.95 -8.74
C ASN A 63 6.34 14.37 -8.90
N GLY A 64 5.28 14.69 -8.15
CA GLY A 64 4.64 16.01 -8.16
C GLY A 64 3.54 16.22 -9.20
N ASP A 65 3.27 15.21 -10.04
CA ASP A 65 2.18 15.19 -11.03
C ASP A 65 0.88 14.54 -10.51
N GLY A 66 0.87 14.09 -9.25
CA GLY A 66 -0.27 13.43 -8.60
C GLY A 66 -0.41 11.94 -8.92
N ASN A 67 0.42 11.36 -9.81
CA ASN A 67 0.26 9.97 -10.27
C ASN A 67 0.65 8.90 -9.24
N GLY A 68 1.28 9.30 -8.13
CA GLY A 68 1.70 8.40 -7.06
C GLY A 68 0.89 8.52 -5.78
N THR A 69 -0.29 9.16 -5.79
CA THR A 69 -1.12 9.35 -4.59
C THR A 69 -2.44 8.56 -4.67
N MET A 70 -2.80 7.85 -3.61
CA MET A 70 -4.07 7.12 -3.50
C MET A 70 -4.83 7.54 -2.23
N HIS A 71 -6.08 7.97 -2.40
CA HIS A 71 -7.01 8.28 -1.32
C HIS A 71 -7.94 7.09 -1.10
N ILE A 72 -7.97 6.55 0.11
CA ILE A 72 -8.85 5.44 0.49
C ILE A 72 -9.79 5.93 1.59
N ASN A 73 -11.09 5.76 1.37
CA ASN A 73 -12.14 6.03 2.35
C ASN A 73 -12.89 4.73 2.62
N ILE A 74 -12.89 4.30 3.88
CA ILE A 74 -13.66 3.15 4.35
C ILE A 74 -14.61 3.70 5.41
N LEU A 75 -15.89 3.81 5.06
CA LEU A 75 -16.94 4.25 5.97
C LEU A 75 -17.88 3.07 6.20
N ASP A 76 -18.27 2.85 7.46
CA ASP A 76 -19.36 1.94 7.77
C ASP A 76 -20.66 2.52 7.17
N SER A 77 -21.38 1.71 6.40
CA SER A 77 -22.52 2.12 5.56
C SER A 77 -23.85 2.09 6.30
#